data_AF-A0A4Q1RRH3-F1
#
_entry.id   AF-A0A4Q1RRH3-F1
#
_cell.length_a   1.000
_cell.length_b   1.000
_cell.length_c   1.000
_cell.angle_alpha   90.00
_cell.angle_beta   90.00
_cell.angle_gamma   90.00
#
_symmetry.space_group_name_H-M   'P 1'
#
loop_
_entity.id
_entity.type
_entity.pdbx_description
1 polymer ?
#
loop_
_entity_poly.entity_id
_entity_poly.type
_entity_poly.pdbx_seq_one_letter_code
_entity_poly.pdbx_strand_id
1 'polypeptide(L)'
;MNQIVSRLAIPILFGALMLSGCGGGEKTATNGGKEKAAENKTVTIGVTPEYPKKLKLVINKQAAEKQGIKLKPSFTEPSILLLDEHTAALDPARAVYPAYEQIMTHAARMRSRTRGHFAVPLVIRAPYGAGVRAPEIHSDSTEALFTHMPGIKVVCPASPYDAKGLLIAAIEDPDPVLFLEPMRSYRAFREDVPEGKYAIEIGKGKKLREGDDVTVIAWGAMVPVAMKAAEEAAKKGIDADVIDLRTLYPLDKDMIAESVQKTGRAVIVQEAHATGGLANDILAVINDTSFFYQHAPVERVTGFDVPVPFFAYEDDYLPTPSRVLHAMEKVMRF
;
A
#
# COMPACT_ATOMS: atom_id res chain seq x y z
N MET A 1 -7.54 8.06 9.49
CA MET A 1 -7.98 6.75 8.94
C MET A 1 -8.79 5.91 9.93
N ASN A 2 -8.34 5.70 11.18
CA ASN A 2 -8.99 4.77 12.13
C ASN A 2 -10.51 4.97 12.40
N GLN A 3 -11.03 6.20 12.44
CA GLN A 3 -12.48 6.42 12.68
C GLN A 3 -13.37 6.17 11.44
N ILE A 4 -12.79 6.20 10.24
CA ILE A 4 -13.49 5.84 8.99
C ILE A 4 -13.45 4.32 8.82
N VAL A 5 -12.32 3.70 9.17
CA VAL A 5 -12.14 2.24 9.25
C VAL A 5 -13.14 1.62 10.24
N SER A 6 -13.46 2.27 11.35
CA SER A 6 -14.42 1.74 12.35
C SER A 6 -15.90 1.96 12.02
N ARG A 7 -16.24 2.78 11.01
CA ARG A 7 -17.64 3.08 10.63
C ARG A 7 -18.07 2.39 9.33
N LEU A 8 -17.14 2.00 8.45
CA LEU A 8 -17.38 1.11 7.31
C LEU A 8 -17.19 -0.37 7.67
N ALA A 9 -16.51 -0.66 8.78
CA ALA A 9 -16.60 -1.94 9.46
C ALA A 9 -17.80 -1.92 10.42
N ILE A 10 -18.54 -3.03 10.49
CA ILE A 10 -19.47 -3.37 11.58
C ILE A 10 -18.79 -3.03 12.92
N PRO A 11 -19.48 -2.38 13.89
CA PRO A 11 -18.84 -1.57 14.92
C PRO A 11 -17.89 -2.38 15.80
N ILE A 12 -16.59 -2.05 15.78
CA ILE A 12 -15.61 -2.54 16.75
C ILE A 12 -15.50 -1.49 17.86
N LEU A 13 -16.08 -1.83 19.01
CA LEU A 13 -16.04 -1.03 20.23
C LEU A 13 -14.61 -1.00 20.80
N PHE A 14 -14.01 0.19 20.87
CA PHE A 14 -12.70 0.40 21.48
C PHE A 14 -12.82 0.33 23.01
N GLY A 15 -12.27 -0.73 23.62
CA GLY A 15 -12.07 -0.84 25.06
C GLY A 15 -10.63 -0.49 25.42
N ALA A 16 -10.46 0.62 26.14
CA ALA A 16 -9.19 1.02 26.73
C ALA A 16 -8.77 0.01 27.83
N LEU A 17 -7.52 -0.42 27.83
CA LEU A 17 -6.85 -0.83 29.06
C LEU A 17 -5.41 -0.33 29.09
N MET A 18 -5.17 0.49 30.12
CA MET A 18 -3.93 1.10 30.56
C MET A 18 -2.83 0.08 30.90
N LEU A 19 -1.59 0.48 30.60
CA LEU A 19 -0.36 0.32 31.38
C LEU A 19 -0.36 -0.67 32.56
N SER A 20 0.54 -1.64 32.50
CA SER A 20 1.52 -1.89 33.56
C SER A 20 2.69 -2.71 33.02
N GLY A 21 3.90 -2.21 33.27
CA GLY A 21 5.14 -2.87 32.88
C GLY A 21 5.57 -3.96 33.84
N CYS A 22 6.67 -4.61 33.44
CA CYS A 22 7.72 -5.32 34.20
C CYS A 22 8.21 -6.47 33.29
N GLY A 23 9.50 -6.60 33.02
CA GLY A 23 10.55 -6.65 34.03
C GLY A 23 10.74 -8.12 34.41
N GLY A 24 11.83 -8.73 33.94
CA GLY A 24 12.13 -10.14 34.13
C GLY A 24 12.20 -10.54 35.60
N GLY A 25 11.84 -11.79 35.88
CA GLY A 25 11.89 -12.37 37.22
C GLY A 25 11.12 -13.68 37.30
N GLU A 26 11.83 -14.77 37.04
CA GLU A 26 11.41 -16.16 37.13
C GLU A 26 10.95 -16.55 38.56
N LYS A 27 9.70 -17.01 38.73
CA LYS A 27 9.29 -17.95 39.80
C LYS A 27 8.11 -18.82 39.35
N THR A 28 8.35 -20.13 39.40
CA THR A 28 7.36 -21.20 39.27
C THR A 28 6.31 -21.14 40.37
N ALA A 29 5.03 -21.09 40.01
CA ALA A 29 3.92 -21.49 40.87
C ALA A 29 2.82 -22.10 40.00
N THR A 30 2.66 -23.42 40.15
CA THR A 30 1.57 -24.22 39.62
C THR A 30 0.24 -23.76 40.22
N ASN A 31 -0.73 -23.36 39.39
CA ASN A 31 -2.15 -23.58 39.67
C ASN A 31 -3.03 -23.39 38.43
N GLY A 32 -3.64 -24.50 38.01
CA GLY A 32 -5.04 -24.60 37.57
C GLY A 32 -5.59 -23.58 36.57
N GLY A 33 -5.29 -23.76 35.28
CA GLY A 33 -6.08 -23.19 34.19
C GLY A 33 -5.70 -23.88 32.88
N LYS A 34 -6.61 -24.65 32.29
CA LYS A 34 -6.39 -25.24 30.95
C LYS A 34 -6.35 -24.11 29.93
N GLU A 35 -5.17 -23.63 29.58
CA GLU A 35 -4.95 -22.83 28.38
C GLU A 35 -5.13 -23.77 27.17
N LYS A 36 -6.27 -23.68 26.49
CA LYS A 36 -6.47 -24.40 25.23
C LYS A 36 -5.56 -23.77 24.18
N ALA A 37 -4.51 -24.49 23.80
CA ALA A 37 -3.71 -24.18 22.61
C ALA A 37 -4.64 -23.93 21.41
N ALA A 38 -4.38 -22.86 20.65
CA ALA A 38 -5.12 -22.52 19.45
C ALA A 38 -5.01 -23.67 18.43
N GLU A 39 -6.13 -24.36 18.20
CA GLU A 39 -6.19 -25.47 17.26
C GLU A 39 -6.32 -24.91 15.82
N ASN A 40 -5.19 -24.71 15.15
CA ASN A 40 -5.17 -24.37 13.72
C ASN A 40 -5.75 -25.54 12.91
N LYS A 41 -6.95 -25.38 12.33
CA LYS A 41 -7.52 -26.35 11.38
C LYS A 41 -7.50 -25.80 9.95
N THR A 42 -6.88 -26.59 9.07
CA THR A 42 -6.77 -26.34 7.63
C THR A 42 -8.14 -26.47 6.96
N VAL A 43 -8.66 -25.40 6.33
CA VAL A 43 -9.83 -25.50 5.46
C VAL A 43 -9.35 -25.95 4.08
N THR A 44 -9.84 -27.11 3.63
CA THR A 44 -9.57 -27.64 2.29
C THR A 44 -10.71 -27.21 1.38
N ILE A 45 -10.44 -26.39 0.37
CA ILE A 45 -11.45 -25.99 -0.61
C ILE A 45 -11.42 -27.02 -1.75
N GLY A 46 -12.51 -27.78 -1.88
CA GLY A 46 -12.70 -28.72 -2.98
C GLY A 46 -13.04 -27.95 -4.26
N VAL A 47 -12.18 -28.06 -5.26
CA VAL A 47 -12.53 -27.74 -6.65
C VAL A 47 -13.23 -28.99 -7.22
N THR A 48 -14.21 -28.79 -8.09
CA THR A 48 -15.11 -29.79 -8.71
C THR A 48 -14.41 -31.08 -9.18
N PRO A 49 -15.13 -32.21 -9.35
CA PRO A 49 -14.57 -33.56 -9.48
C PRO A 49 -13.57 -33.83 -10.62
N GLU A 50 -13.31 -32.87 -11.51
CA GLU A 50 -12.43 -33.02 -12.67
C GLU A 50 -10.96 -32.58 -12.45
N TYR A 51 -10.62 -31.92 -11.34
CA TYR A 51 -9.22 -31.50 -11.06
C TYR A 51 -8.81 -31.74 -9.59
N PRO A 52 -8.07 -32.82 -9.27
CA PRO A 52 -7.87 -33.26 -7.88
C PRO A 52 -6.75 -32.55 -7.09
N LYS A 53 -6.22 -31.41 -7.54
CA LYS A 53 -5.16 -30.69 -6.79
C LYS A 53 -5.78 -29.65 -5.85
N LYS A 54 -5.95 -30.05 -4.57
CA LYS A 54 -6.49 -29.28 -3.44
C LYS A 54 -5.73 -27.95 -3.24
N LEU A 55 -6.41 -26.81 -3.34
CA LEU A 55 -5.89 -25.54 -2.82
C LEU A 55 -6.28 -25.40 -1.33
N LYS A 56 -5.31 -25.04 -0.48
CA LYS A 56 -5.52 -24.80 0.95
C LYS A 56 -5.37 -23.30 1.22
N LEU A 57 -6.48 -22.61 1.43
CA LEU A 57 -6.49 -21.26 1.99
C LEU A 57 -6.66 -21.40 3.51
N VAL A 58 -5.67 -20.96 4.29
CA VAL A 58 -5.75 -21.00 5.76
C VAL A 58 -6.44 -19.72 6.24
N ILE A 59 -7.72 -19.83 6.57
CA ILE A 59 -8.49 -18.74 7.20
C ILE A 59 -8.65 -19.08 8.69
N ASN A 60 -8.29 -18.14 9.57
CA ASN A 60 -8.46 -18.29 11.02
C ASN A 60 -9.95 -18.25 11.39
N LYS A 61 -10.57 -19.43 11.52
CA LYS A 61 -12.00 -19.59 11.82
C LYS A 61 -12.41 -19.03 13.18
N GLN A 62 -11.53 -19.04 14.19
CA GLN A 62 -11.84 -18.46 15.50
C GLN A 62 -11.96 -16.93 15.46
N ALA A 63 -11.22 -16.26 14.59
CA ALA A 63 -11.38 -14.82 14.36
C ALA A 63 -12.71 -14.52 13.64
N ALA A 64 -13.06 -15.31 12.62
CA ALA A 64 -14.31 -15.16 11.87
C ALA A 64 -15.56 -15.45 12.74
N GLU A 65 -15.53 -16.48 13.59
CA GLU A 65 -16.66 -16.86 14.45
C GLU A 65 -16.86 -15.90 15.63
N LYS A 66 -15.77 -15.37 16.23
CA LYS A 66 -15.88 -14.33 17.28
C LYS A 66 -16.48 -13.01 16.76
N GLN A 67 -16.40 -12.77 15.46
CA GLN A 67 -16.93 -11.57 14.79
C GLN A 67 -18.30 -11.81 14.12
N GLY A 68 -18.90 -13.00 14.28
CA GLY A 68 -20.22 -13.31 13.71
C GLY A 68 -20.23 -13.53 12.19
N ILE A 69 -19.06 -13.69 11.55
CA ILE A 69 -18.92 -13.86 10.11
C ILE A 69 -19.22 -15.32 9.74
N LYS A 70 -20.36 -15.57 9.11
CA LYS A 70 -20.67 -16.86 8.48
C LYS A 70 -19.93 -16.98 7.16
N LEU A 71 -18.81 -17.70 7.13
CA LEU A 71 -18.11 -18.06 5.89
C LEU A 71 -19.01 -18.97 5.04
N LYS A 72 -19.59 -18.43 3.95
CA LYS A 72 -20.33 -19.21 2.95
C LYS A 72 -19.36 -19.80 1.92
N PRO A 73 -19.66 -20.96 1.30
CA PRO A 73 -18.76 -21.64 0.37
C PRO A 73 -18.68 -21.03 -1.04
N SER A 74 -19.30 -19.86 -1.30
CA SER A 74 -19.37 -19.27 -2.65
C SER A 74 -18.59 -17.95 -2.73
N PHE A 75 -17.62 -17.87 -3.65
CA PHE A 75 -16.86 -16.65 -4.02
C PHE A 75 -17.71 -15.60 -4.79
N THR A 76 -19.02 -15.55 -4.54
CA THR A 76 -19.95 -14.64 -5.22
C THR A 76 -20.03 -13.27 -4.57
N GLU A 77 -19.45 -13.10 -3.38
CA GLU A 77 -19.42 -11.84 -2.63
C GLU A 77 -17.96 -11.37 -2.46
N PRO A 78 -17.71 -10.05 -2.49
CA PRO A 78 -16.36 -9.51 -2.33
C PRO A 78 -15.79 -9.95 -0.98
N SER A 79 -14.62 -10.60 -1.03
CA SER A 79 -13.92 -11.06 0.17
C SER A 79 -12.87 -10.02 0.54
N ILE A 80 -12.91 -9.50 1.77
CA ILE A 80 -11.85 -8.64 2.31
C ILE A 80 -10.90 -9.50 3.11
N LEU A 81 -9.65 -9.59 2.64
CA LEU A 81 -8.56 -10.21 3.38
C LEU A 81 -7.77 -9.10 4.06
N LEU A 82 -7.89 -9.02 5.38
CA LEU A 82 -7.00 -8.21 6.20
C LEU A 82 -5.75 -9.02 6.47
N LEU A 83 -4.60 -8.50 6.05
CA LEU A 83 -3.31 -8.93 6.56
C LEU A 83 -2.98 -7.99 7.72
N ASP A 84 -3.66 -8.21 8.85
CA ASP A 84 -3.55 -7.36 10.05
C ASP A 84 -2.96 -8.10 11.26
N GLU A 85 -2.67 -7.33 12.29
CA GLU A 85 -1.88 -7.71 13.47
C GLU A 85 -2.55 -8.80 14.32
N HIS A 86 -3.82 -9.13 14.02
CA HIS A 86 -4.61 -10.09 14.80
C HIS A 86 -4.98 -11.35 14.02
N THR A 87 -4.86 -11.36 12.69
CA THR A 87 -5.15 -12.54 11.86
C THR A 87 -3.97 -13.52 11.77
N ALA A 88 -2.75 -13.02 11.97
CA ALA A 88 -1.57 -13.84 12.24
C ALA A 88 -1.12 -13.58 13.68
N ALA A 89 -0.98 -14.61 14.51
CA ALA A 89 -0.28 -14.50 15.80
C ALA A 89 1.23 -14.14 15.66
N LEU A 90 1.64 -13.75 14.46
CA LEU A 90 2.98 -13.39 13.99
C LEU A 90 2.79 -12.34 12.87
N ASP A 91 2.79 -11.06 13.25
CA ASP A 91 3.27 -9.94 12.42
C ASP A 91 2.53 -9.63 11.07
N PRO A 92 1.81 -8.49 10.96
CA PRO A 92 0.97 -8.13 9.81
C PRO A 92 1.72 -7.77 8.52
N ALA A 93 2.87 -7.11 8.63
CA ALA A 93 3.65 -6.71 7.45
C ALA A 93 4.39 -7.91 6.85
N ARG A 94 4.77 -8.86 7.70
CA ARG A 94 5.29 -10.17 7.31
C ARG A 94 4.30 -10.99 6.47
N ALA A 95 2.99 -10.80 6.65
CA ALA A 95 1.98 -11.70 6.09
C ALA A 95 1.84 -11.61 4.56
N VAL A 96 2.28 -10.52 3.93
CA VAL A 96 2.17 -10.38 2.47
C VAL A 96 3.15 -11.29 1.72
N TYR A 97 4.34 -11.56 2.29
CA TYR A 97 5.35 -12.41 1.63
C TYR A 97 4.91 -13.88 1.50
N PRO A 98 4.39 -14.57 2.55
CA PRO A 98 3.83 -15.91 2.40
C PRO A 98 2.62 -15.97 1.47
N ALA A 99 1.82 -14.90 1.40
CA ALA A 99 0.66 -14.83 0.52
C ALA A 99 1.03 -14.62 -0.95
N TYR A 100 2.26 -14.19 -1.26
CA TYR A 100 2.70 -13.83 -2.61
C TYR A 100 2.44 -14.93 -3.64
N GLU A 101 2.74 -16.19 -3.30
CA GLU A 101 2.51 -17.33 -4.20
C GLU A 101 1.03 -17.45 -4.57
N GLN A 102 0.13 -17.43 -3.59
CA GLN A 102 -1.32 -17.53 -3.83
C GLN A 102 -1.85 -16.36 -4.66
N ILE A 103 -1.32 -15.15 -4.43
CA ILE A 103 -1.72 -13.96 -5.18
C ILE A 103 -1.26 -14.11 -6.65
N MET A 104 0.00 -14.44 -6.87
CA MET A 104 0.64 -14.52 -8.19
C MET A 104 0.16 -15.70 -9.05
N THR A 105 0.07 -16.89 -8.46
CA THR A 105 -0.21 -18.11 -9.22
C THR A 105 -1.71 -18.39 -9.33
N HIS A 106 -2.53 -17.82 -8.42
CA HIS A 106 -3.98 -18.05 -8.38
C HIS A 106 -4.81 -16.78 -8.57
N ALA A 107 -4.80 -15.86 -7.61
CA ALA A 107 -5.74 -14.73 -7.60
C ALA A 107 -5.66 -13.90 -8.89
N ALA A 108 -4.46 -13.44 -9.26
CA ALA A 108 -4.24 -12.61 -10.45
C ALA A 108 -4.54 -13.33 -11.78
N ARG A 109 -4.52 -14.67 -11.78
CA ARG A 109 -4.64 -15.47 -13.01
C ARG A 109 -6.01 -16.11 -13.20
N MET A 110 -6.87 -16.13 -12.19
CA MET A 110 -8.11 -16.92 -12.22
C MET A 110 -9.03 -16.52 -13.38
N ARG A 111 -9.25 -15.23 -13.60
CA ARG A 111 -10.11 -14.74 -14.69
C ARG A 111 -9.56 -15.17 -16.06
N SER A 112 -8.25 -14.99 -16.28
CA SER A 112 -7.60 -15.41 -17.52
C SER A 112 -7.60 -16.93 -17.70
N ARG A 113 -7.21 -17.69 -16.66
CA ARG A 113 -7.15 -19.16 -16.63
C ARG A 113 -8.49 -19.79 -16.97
N THR A 114 -9.57 -19.18 -16.51
CA THR A 114 -10.93 -19.67 -16.70
C THR A 114 -11.64 -18.99 -17.87
N ARG A 115 -10.93 -18.22 -18.69
CA ARG A 115 -11.49 -17.47 -19.85
C ARG A 115 -12.72 -16.63 -19.48
N GLY A 116 -12.70 -16.04 -18.28
CA GLY A 116 -13.77 -15.19 -17.76
C GLY A 116 -14.89 -15.92 -17.02
N HIS A 117 -14.88 -17.26 -16.94
CA HIS A 117 -15.91 -18.00 -16.19
C HIS A 117 -15.90 -17.70 -14.69
N PHE A 118 -14.74 -17.42 -14.10
CA PHE A 118 -14.62 -17.08 -12.69
C PHE A 118 -13.83 -15.77 -12.48
N ALA A 119 -14.39 -14.88 -11.66
CA ALA A 119 -13.74 -13.68 -11.16
C ALA A 119 -13.18 -13.91 -9.75
N VAL A 120 -12.30 -13.02 -9.28
CA VAL A 120 -11.78 -13.04 -7.91
C VAL A 120 -11.97 -11.65 -7.30
N PRO A 121 -13.19 -11.32 -6.84
CA PRO A 121 -13.47 -10.05 -6.16
C PRO A 121 -12.86 -10.10 -4.75
N LEU A 122 -11.58 -9.71 -4.65
CA LEU A 122 -10.76 -9.85 -3.45
C LEU A 122 -10.02 -8.55 -3.18
N VAL A 123 -10.21 -7.99 -1.99
CA VAL A 123 -9.40 -6.86 -1.50
C VAL A 123 -8.42 -7.36 -0.46
N ILE A 124 -7.13 -7.19 -0.73
CA ILE A 124 -6.03 -7.51 0.18
C ILE A 124 -5.56 -6.20 0.79
N ARG A 125 -5.84 -5.97 2.07
CA ARG A 125 -5.36 -4.77 2.76
C ARG A 125 -4.06 -5.11 3.50
N ALA A 126 -3.02 -4.35 3.24
CA ALA A 126 -1.72 -4.54 3.87
C ALA A 126 -1.17 -3.21 4.37
N PRO A 127 -0.77 -3.11 5.65
CA PRO A 127 0.03 -1.98 6.09
C PRO A 127 1.38 -1.99 5.36
N TYR A 128 1.89 -0.80 5.06
CA TYR A 128 3.05 -0.63 4.19
C TYR A 128 3.92 0.53 4.69
N GLY A 129 5.23 0.40 4.50
CA GLY A 129 6.20 1.49 4.63
C GLY A 129 6.67 1.77 6.05
N ALA A 130 7.78 2.49 6.12
CA ALA A 130 8.58 2.82 7.28
C ALA A 130 8.17 4.15 7.95
N GLY A 131 8.98 4.60 8.90
CA GLY A 131 8.84 5.90 9.58
C GLY A 131 7.95 5.83 10.82
N VAL A 132 7.76 4.64 11.36
CA VAL A 132 7.04 4.40 12.63
C VAL A 132 7.88 3.60 13.62
N ARG A 133 9.18 3.42 13.36
CA ARG A 133 10.12 2.70 14.23
C ARG A 133 9.70 1.26 14.51
N ALA A 134 9.18 0.59 13.49
CA ALA A 134 8.73 -0.78 13.62
C ALA A 134 9.92 -1.76 13.66
N PRO A 135 9.72 -2.99 14.17
CA PRO A 135 10.73 -4.05 14.09
C PRO A 135 11.10 -4.39 12.63
N GLU A 136 12.17 -5.18 12.46
CA GLU A 136 12.58 -5.71 11.15
C GLU A 136 11.37 -6.33 10.41
N ILE A 137 11.36 -6.25 9.08
CA ILE A 137 10.29 -6.69 8.14
C ILE A 137 8.92 -6.00 8.26
N HIS A 138 8.77 -5.00 9.15
CA HIS A 138 7.51 -4.25 9.28
C HIS A 138 7.43 -2.98 8.43
N SER A 139 8.58 -2.53 7.95
CA SER A 139 8.75 -1.23 7.30
C SER A 139 8.99 -1.35 5.79
N ASP A 140 8.85 -2.56 5.23
CA ASP A 140 9.17 -2.81 3.84
C ASP A 140 8.14 -2.16 2.90
N SER A 141 8.69 -1.56 1.85
CA SER A 141 7.92 -1.10 0.71
C SER A 141 7.85 -2.22 -0.34
N THR A 142 6.71 -2.91 -0.43
CA THR A 142 6.55 -4.17 -1.21
C THR A 142 5.85 -4.00 -2.56
N GLU A 143 5.52 -2.78 -2.96
CA GLU A 143 4.73 -2.45 -4.15
C GLU A 143 5.34 -2.99 -5.45
N ALA A 144 6.68 -2.97 -5.58
CA ALA A 144 7.38 -3.41 -6.78
C ALA A 144 7.10 -4.89 -7.10
N LEU A 145 6.95 -5.74 -6.07
CA LEU A 145 6.68 -7.16 -6.25
C LEU A 145 5.31 -7.43 -6.90
N PHE A 146 4.34 -6.56 -6.64
CA PHE A 146 2.94 -6.71 -7.09
C PHE A 146 2.62 -5.87 -8.32
N THR A 147 3.31 -4.76 -8.54
CA THR A 147 3.17 -3.96 -9.77
C THR A 147 3.72 -4.70 -10.99
N HIS A 148 4.67 -5.63 -10.80
CA HIS A 148 5.12 -6.56 -11.83
C HIS A 148 4.19 -7.76 -12.08
N MET A 149 2.97 -7.77 -11.52
CA MET A 149 2.03 -8.89 -11.60
C MET A 149 0.79 -8.53 -12.44
N PRO A 150 0.69 -9.00 -13.70
CA PRO A 150 -0.53 -8.79 -14.48
C PRO A 150 -1.73 -9.52 -13.88
N GLY A 151 -2.88 -8.82 -13.83
CA GLY A 151 -4.15 -9.36 -13.36
C GLY A 151 -4.50 -9.04 -11.90
N ILE A 152 -3.67 -8.25 -11.21
CA ILE A 152 -4.01 -7.57 -9.95
C ILE A 152 -4.04 -6.05 -10.18
N LYS A 153 -4.68 -5.30 -9.29
CA LYS A 153 -4.57 -3.84 -9.18
C LYS A 153 -3.85 -3.49 -7.88
N VAL A 154 -2.98 -2.48 -7.88
CA VAL A 154 -2.24 -2.04 -6.69
C VAL A 154 -2.54 -0.57 -6.44
N VAL A 155 -3.10 -0.26 -5.27
CA VAL A 155 -3.47 1.10 -4.86
C VAL A 155 -2.78 1.48 -3.55
N CYS A 156 -2.37 2.75 -3.43
CA CYS A 156 -1.66 3.30 -2.29
C CYS A 156 -2.14 4.74 -2.01
N PRO A 157 -3.18 4.93 -1.16
CA PRO A 157 -3.71 6.26 -0.85
C PRO A 157 -2.73 7.10 -0.02
N ALA A 158 -2.69 8.41 -0.30
CA ALA A 158 -1.94 9.37 0.51
C ALA A 158 -2.77 10.11 1.56
N SER A 159 -4.10 10.17 1.41
CA SER A 159 -5.00 10.93 2.31
C SER A 159 -6.19 10.11 2.84
N PRO A 160 -6.81 10.50 3.97
CA PRO A 160 -8.03 9.86 4.46
C PRO A 160 -9.20 9.88 3.46
N TYR A 161 -9.37 10.98 2.70
CA TYR A 161 -10.37 11.04 1.64
C TYR A 161 -10.07 10.00 0.54
N ASP A 162 -8.83 9.98 0.06
CA ASP A 162 -8.43 9.05 -0.99
C ASP A 162 -8.51 7.59 -0.53
N ALA A 163 -8.14 7.31 0.72
CA ALA A 163 -8.23 5.98 1.30
C ALA A 163 -9.67 5.45 1.33
N LYS A 164 -10.64 6.29 1.72
CA LYS A 164 -12.06 5.86 1.72
C LYS A 164 -12.56 5.60 0.31
N GLY A 165 -12.34 6.54 -0.61
CA GLY A 165 -12.85 6.44 -1.98
C GLY A 165 -12.25 5.27 -2.76
N LEU A 166 -10.93 5.07 -2.66
CA LEU A 166 -10.23 3.96 -3.31
C LEU A 166 -10.57 2.61 -2.68
N LEU A 167 -10.80 2.55 -1.37
CA LEU A 167 -11.18 1.29 -0.71
C LEU A 167 -12.59 0.86 -1.14
N ILE A 168 -13.52 1.80 -1.25
CA ILE A 168 -14.85 1.52 -1.79
C ILE A 168 -14.74 1.03 -3.24
N ALA A 169 -13.96 1.70 -4.09
CA ALA A 169 -13.72 1.27 -5.46
C ALA A 169 -13.10 -0.14 -5.53
N ALA A 170 -12.15 -0.45 -4.64
CA ALA A 170 -11.52 -1.76 -4.56
C ALA A 170 -12.50 -2.86 -4.16
N ILE A 171 -13.41 -2.60 -3.21
CA ILE A 171 -14.45 -3.55 -2.78
C ILE A 171 -15.44 -3.84 -3.91
N GLU A 172 -15.71 -2.84 -4.75
CA GLU A 172 -16.62 -2.95 -5.90
C GLU A 172 -15.95 -3.55 -7.14
N ASP A 173 -14.63 -3.67 -7.14
CA ASP A 173 -13.86 -4.18 -8.26
C ASP A 173 -14.02 -5.71 -8.38
N PRO A 174 -14.28 -6.24 -9.59
CA PRO A 174 -14.44 -7.68 -9.76
C PRO A 174 -13.10 -8.43 -9.82
N ASP A 175 -11.96 -7.72 -9.86
CA ASP A 175 -10.60 -8.25 -9.90
C ASP A 175 -9.90 -8.10 -8.54
N PRO A 176 -8.82 -8.87 -8.29
CA PRO A 176 -8.09 -8.72 -7.05
C PRO A 176 -7.42 -7.34 -6.96
N VAL A 177 -7.54 -6.69 -5.80
CA VAL A 177 -6.95 -5.39 -5.50
C VAL A 177 -6.09 -5.49 -4.25
N LEU A 178 -4.81 -5.14 -4.36
CA LEU A 178 -3.91 -4.91 -3.23
C LEU A 178 -4.00 -3.45 -2.81
N PHE A 179 -4.44 -3.23 -1.58
CA PHE A 179 -4.62 -1.93 -0.96
C PHE A 179 -3.52 -1.70 0.09
N LEU A 180 -2.50 -0.93 -0.27
CA LEU A 180 -1.33 -0.63 0.55
C LEU A 180 -1.59 0.60 1.42
N GLU A 181 -1.63 0.43 2.74
CA GLU A 181 -1.94 1.49 3.69
C GLU A 181 -0.67 2.04 4.34
N PRO A 182 -0.23 3.27 4.01
CA PRO A 182 1.00 3.80 4.56
C PRO A 182 0.90 3.92 6.08
N MET A 183 1.72 3.16 6.80
CA MET A 183 1.64 3.05 8.27
C MET A 183 1.82 4.40 8.94
N ARG A 184 2.78 5.19 8.43
CA ARG A 184 3.04 6.56 8.87
C ARG A 184 1.80 7.47 8.76
N SER A 185 0.91 7.23 7.80
CA SER A 185 -0.25 8.08 7.53
C SER A 185 -1.46 7.81 8.44
N TYR A 186 -1.53 6.68 9.15
CA TYR A 186 -2.71 6.35 9.98
C TYR A 186 -3.09 7.43 11.00
N ARG A 187 -2.07 8.05 11.60
CA ARG A 187 -2.19 9.05 12.68
C ARG A 187 -1.48 10.37 12.38
N ALA A 188 -0.95 10.56 11.17
CA ALA A 188 -0.17 11.75 10.82
C ALA A 188 -1.02 13.02 10.74
N PHE A 189 -2.22 12.94 10.15
CA PHE A 189 -3.10 14.10 9.99
C PHE A 189 -4.58 13.69 9.94
N ARG A 190 -5.45 14.70 10.03
CA ARG A 190 -6.90 14.57 9.89
C ARG A 190 -7.35 15.42 8.71
N GLU A 191 -8.37 14.93 8.01
CA GLU A 191 -8.99 15.56 6.87
C GLU A 191 -10.50 15.34 7.00
N ASP A 192 -11.31 16.28 6.53
CA ASP A 192 -12.75 16.10 6.47
C ASP A 192 -13.09 15.06 5.40
N VAL A 193 -13.74 13.98 5.82
CA VAL A 193 -14.14 12.90 4.92
C VAL A 193 -15.67 12.82 4.89
N PRO A 194 -16.30 12.94 3.72
CA PRO A 194 -17.76 12.84 3.59
C PRO A 194 -18.28 11.55 4.22
N GLU A 195 -19.39 11.59 4.95
CA GLU A 195 -19.97 10.38 5.57
C GLU A 195 -20.53 9.40 4.53
N GLY A 196 -21.17 9.91 3.47
CA GLY A 196 -21.78 9.13 2.40
C GLY A 196 -20.80 8.31 1.56
N LYS A 197 -21.31 7.31 0.82
CA LYS A 197 -20.51 6.48 -0.08
C LYS A 197 -20.07 7.32 -1.29
N TYR A 198 -18.78 7.26 -1.61
CA TYR A 198 -18.21 7.74 -2.86
C TYR A 198 -17.07 6.80 -3.26
N ALA A 199 -16.77 6.75 -4.56
CA ALA A 199 -15.68 5.95 -5.10
C ALA A 199 -14.72 6.87 -5.85
N ILE A 200 -13.43 6.54 -5.80
CA ILE A 200 -12.40 7.17 -6.64
C ILE A 200 -11.97 6.11 -7.66
N GLU A 201 -11.90 6.50 -8.93
CA GLU A 201 -11.53 5.59 -10.00
C GLU A 201 -10.11 5.04 -9.80
N ILE A 202 -9.97 3.70 -9.83
CA ILE A 202 -8.66 3.03 -9.80
C ILE A 202 -7.98 3.24 -11.14
N GLY A 203 -6.68 3.55 -11.12
CA GLY A 203 -5.89 3.88 -12.30
C GLY A 203 -5.86 5.38 -12.60
N LYS A 204 -6.44 6.22 -11.73
CA LYS A 204 -6.41 7.68 -11.84
C LYS A 204 -5.64 8.34 -10.69
N GLY A 205 -4.70 9.21 -11.06
CA GLY A 205 -3.93 10.02 -10.12
C GLY A 205 -4.68 11.26 -9.63
N LYS A 206 -3.97 12.13 -8.92
CA LYS A 206 -4.44 13.44 -8.47
C LYS A 206 -3.35 14.48 -8.65
N LYS A 207 -3.68 15.60 -9.27
CA LYS A 207 -2.85 16.81 -9.19
C LYS A 207 -3.10 17.49 -7.85
N LEU A 208 -2.04 17.65 -7.06
CA LEU A 208 -2.08 18.25 -5.72
C LEU A 208 -1.70 19.73 -5.74
N ARG A 209 -0.82 20.09 -6.65
CA ARG A 209 -0.34 21.45 -6.88
C ARG A 209 -0.04 21.60 -8.36
N GLU A 210 -0.44 22.74 -8.93
CA GLU A 210 -0.02 23.15 -10.26
C GLU A 210 1.31 23.90 -10.18
N GLY A 211 2.19 23.63 -11.14
CA GLY A 211 3.39 24.42 -11.40
C GLY A 211 3.95 24.17 -12.80
N ASP A 212 4.93 24.98 -13.21
CA ASP A 212 5.42 25.00 -14.59
C ASP A 212 6.91 24.60 -14.74
N ASP A 213 7.67 24.49 -13.65
CA ASP A 213 9.12 24.30 -13.73
C ASP A 213 9.55 22.82 -13.66
N VAL A 214 8.93 22.06 -12.75
CA VAL A 214 9.30 20.66 -12.48
C VAL A 214 8.11 19.83 -12.01
N THR A 215 7.95 18.64 -12.58
CA THR A 215 6.96 17.65 -12.16
C THR A 215 7.52 16.83 -11.00
N VAL A 216 6.79 16.70 -9.89
CA VAL A 216 7.14 15.84 -8.75
C VAL A 216 6.09 14.75 -8.60
N ILE A 217 6.52 13.50 -8.78
CA ILE A 217 5.66 12.31 -8.79
C ILE A 217 5.86 11.55 -7.48
N ALA A 218 4.81 11.35 -6.70
CA ALA A 218 4.87 10.62 -5.43
C ALA A 218 3.62 9.76 -5.20
N TRP A 219 3.66 8.92 -4.17
CA TRP A 219 2.50 8.17 -3.66
C TRP A 219 2.63 7.90 -2.16
N GLY A 220 1.52 7.52 -1.53
CA GLY A 220 1.48 7.10 -0.13
C GLY A 220 2.12 8.12 0.83
N ALA A 221 3.02 7.65 1.70
CA ALA A 221 3.69 8.50 2.70
C ALA A 221 4.68 9.52 2.09
N MET A 222 5.06 9.38 0.82
CA MET A 222 5.97 10.31 0.15
C MET A 222 5.26 11.57 -0.37
N VAL A 223 3.93 11.54 -0.51
CA VAL A 223 3.16 12.71 -0.95
C VAL A 223 3.32 13.92 -0.01
N PRO A 224 3.15 13.79 1.33
CA PRO A 224 3.44 14.89 2.24
C PRO A 224 4.90 15.37 2.20
N VAL A 225 5.85 14.49 1.90
CA VAL A 225 7.28 14.83 1.76
C VAL A 225 7.49 15.69 0.51
N ALA A 226 6.90 15.28 -0.62
CA ALA A 226 6.92 16.01 -1.88
C ALA A 226 6.26 17.39 -1.77
N MET A 227 5.09 17.48 -1.12
CA MET A 227 4.41 18.76 -0.90
C MET A 227 5.24 19.75 -0.09
N LYS A 228 5.89 19.28 1.00
CA LYS A 228 6.80 20.13 1.79
C LYS A 228 8.02 20.60 0.98
N ALA A 229 8.61 19.70 0.20
CA ALA A 229 9.73 20.07 -0.67
C ALA A 229 9.31 21.11 -1.72
N ALA A 230 8.10 20.97 -2.27
CA ALA A 230 7.53 21.92 -3.21
C ALA A 230 7.30 23.30 -2.57
N GLU A 231 6.81 23.36 -1.33
CA GLU A 231 6.68 24.63 -0.57
C GLU A 231 8.04 25.30 -0.33
N GLU A 232 9.09 24.52 -0.04
CA GLU A 232 10.46 25.04 0.12
C GLU A 232 11.05 25.48 -1.22
N ALA A 233 10.77 24.76 -2.31
CA ALA A 233 11.19 25.11 -3.66
C ALA A 233 10.56 26.42 -4.14
N ALA A 234 9.28 26.66 -3.81
CA ALA A 234 8.58 27.90 -4.15
C ALA A 234 9.27 29.13 -3.54
N LYS A 235 9.82 29.02 -2.32
CA LYS A 235 10.60 30.10 -1.67
C LYS A 235 11.90 30.42 -2.40
N LYS A 236 12.37 29.50 -3.25
CA LYS A 236 13.55 29.65 -4.12
C LYS A 236 13.17 29.97 -5.57
N GLY A 237 11.89 30.24 -5.85
CA GLY A 237 11.40 30.57 -7.19
C GLY A 237 11.28 29.37 -8.14
N ILE A 238 11.15 28.15 -7.60
CA ILE A 238 10.88 26.94 -8.40
C ILE A 238 9.42 26.53 -8.19
N ASP A 239 8.64 26.51 -9.26
CA ASP A 239 7.23 26.16 -9.24
C ASP A 239 6.98 24.70 -9.65
N ALA A 240 6.53 23.89 -8.69
CA ALA A 240 6.47 22.45 -8.84
C ALA A 240 5.04 21.95 -9.11
N ASP A 241 4.87 21.20 -10.19
CA ASP A 241 3.66 20.44 -10.51
C ASP A 241 3.70 19.13 -9.69
N VAL A 242 2.92 19.03 -8.61
CA VAL A 242 2.99 17.87 -7.71
C VAL A 242 1.82 16.94 -7.99
N ILE A 243 2.13 15.67 -8.26
CA ILE A 243 1.15 14.63 -8.54
C ILE A 243 1.24 13.46 -7.55
N ASP A 244 0.08 13.02 -7.06
CA ASP A 244 -0.11 11.75 -6.34
C ASP A 244 -0.62 10.69 -7.32
N LEU A 245 0.10 9.58 -7.45
CA LEU A 245 -0.29 8.51 -8.34
C LEU A 245 -1.59 7.81 -7.90
N ARG A 246 -1.85 7.68 -6.59
CA ARG A 246 -2.94 6.89 -5.96
C ARG A 246 -2.97 5.40 -6.32
N THR A 247 -2.89 5.06 -7.61
CA THR A 247 -2.81 3.71 -8.16
C THR A 247 -1.43 3.49 -8.76
N LEU A 248 -0.78 2.41 -8.33
CA LEU A 248 0.55 2.03 -8.77
C LEU A 248 0.52 1.03 -9.92
N TYR A 249 -0.57 0.26 -10.03
CA TYR A 249 -0.83 -0.60 -11.17
C TYR A 249 -2.34 -0.78 -11.38
N PRO A 250 -2.90 -0.42 -12.56
CA PRO A 250 -2.24 0.24 -13.68
C PRO A 250 -1.88 1.71 -13.38
N LEU A 251 -0.78 2.21 -13.96
CA LEU A 251 -0.36 3.61 -13.84
C LEU A 251 -1.22 4.54 -14.70
N ASP A 252 -1.50 5.75 -14.18
CA ASP A 252 -2.09 6.85 -14.95
C ASP A 252 -1.04 7.51 -15.86
N LYS A 253 -0.74 6.84 -16.99
CA LYS A 253 0.32 7.27 -17.91
C LYS A 253 0.03 8.63 -18.54
N ASP A 254 -1.25 8.93 -18.80
CA ASP A 254 -1.67 10.19 -19.43
C ASP A 254 -1.39 11.37 -18.51
N MET A 255 -1.70 11.25 -17.22
CA MET A 255 -1.43 12.29 -16.24
C MET A 255 0.08 12.53 -16.04
N ILE A 256 0.88 11.46 -16.03
CA ILE A 256 2.35 11.56 -15.96
C ILE A 256 2.87 12.30 -17.21
N ALA A 257 2.43 11.89 -18.40
CA ALA A 257 2.87 12.50 -19.65
C ALA A 257 2.47 13.99 -19.72
N GLU A 258 1.22 14.34 -19.43
CA GLU A 258 0.74 15.73 -19.46
C GLU A 258 1.58 16.64 -18.55
N SER A 259 1.82 16.21 -17.31
CA SER A 259 2.59 16.95 -16.32
C SER A 259 4.04 17.13 -16.77
N VAL A 260 4.71 16.04 -17.19
CA VAL A 260 6.12 16.09 -17.61
C VAL A 260 6.31 16.84 -18.93
N GLN A 261 5.40 16.73 -19.89
CA GLN A 261 5.48 17.50 -21.14
C GLN A 261 5.27 19.00 -20.91
N LYS A 262 4.47 19.37 -19.90
CA LYS A 262 4.29 20.76 -19.48
C LYS A 262 5.58 21.32 -18.87
N THR A 263 6.17 20.62 -17.91
CA THR A 263 7.32 21.15 -17.13
C THR A 263 8.67 20.88 -17.78
N GLY A 264 8.76 19.87 -18.65
CA GLY A 264 9.99 19.38 -19.27
C GLY A 264 11.00 18.75 -18.30
N ARG A 265 10.69 18.64 -17.01
CA ARG A 265 11.58 18.11 -15.96
C ARG A 265 10.77 17.31 -14.96
N ALA A 266 11.35 16.23 -14.43
CA ALA A 266 10.67 15.36 -13.49
C ALA A 266 11.57 14.88 -12.33
N VAL A 267 10.96 14.74 -11.16
CA VAL A 267 11.51 14.09 -9.97
C VAL A 267 10.51 13.04 -9.48
N ILE A 268 10.95 11.80 -9.33
CA ILE A 268 10.13 10.70 -8.82
C ILE A 268 10.54 10.42 -7.37
N VAL A 269 9.58 10.38 -6.45
CA VAL A 269 9.80 10.17 -5.02
C VAL A 269 9.12 8.89 -4.57
N GLN A 270 9.90 7.92 -4.12
CA GLN A 270 9.40 6.65 -3.60
C GLN A 270 10.12 6.27 -2.32
N GLU A 271 9.43 5.55 -1.44
CA GLU A 271 10.04 5.08 -0.20
C GLU A 271 10.94 3.85 -0.41
N ALA A 272 10.54 2.96 -1.32
CA ALA A 272 11.29 1.76 -1.67
C ALA A 272 12.70 2.07 -2.15
N HIS A 273 13.58 1.07 -2.02
CA HIS A 273 14.94 1.11 -2.52
C HIS A 273 15.00 1.34 -4.04
N ALA A 274 16.13 1.88 -4.52
CA ALA A 274 16.27 2.40 -5.87
C ALA A 274 16.22 1.32 -6.96
N THR A 275 16.91 0.22 -6.72
CA THR A 275 17.08 -0.87 -7.69
C THR A 275 15.82 -1.72 -7.77
N GLY A 276 15.26 -1.89 -8.96
CA GLY A 276 14.04 -2.70 -9.15
C GLY A 276 12.73 -2.08 -8.62
N GLY A 277 12.77 -0.86 -8.06
CA GLY A 277 11.57 -0.16 -7.60
C GLY A 277 10.71 0.42 -8.72
N LEU A 278 9.47 0.79 -8.38
CA LEU A 278 8.45 1.30 -9.31
C LEU A 278 8.87 2.60 -10.03
N ALA A 279 9.74 3.41 -9.42
CA ALA A 279 10.30 4.59 -10.05
C ALA A 279 10.99 4.29 -11.40
N ASN A 280 11.46 3.06 -11.62
CA ASN A 280 12.04 2.65 -12.91
C ASN A 280 10.98 2.48 -14.00
N ASP A 281 9.81 1.94 -13.66
CA ASP A 281 8.69 1.81 -14.62
C ASP A 281 8.09 3.18 -14.94
N ILE A 282 8.02 4.08 -13.96
CA ILE A 282 7.61 5.48 -14.17
C ILE A 282 8.62 6.19 -15.09
N LEU A 283 9.92 6.00 -14.86
CA LEU A 283 10.96 6.52 -15.74
C LEU A 283 10.82 6.00 -17.18
N ALA A 284 10.50 4.72 -17.35
CA ALA A 284 10.24 4.15 -18.67
C ALA A 284 9.00 4.80 -19.33
N VAL A 285 7.90 4.99 -18.59
CA VAL A 285 6.71 5.71 -19.08
C VAL A 285 7.06 7.13 -19.52
N ILE A 286 7.86 7.86 -18.74
CA ILE A 286 8.29 9.21 -19.10
C ILE A 286 9.12 9.20 -20.39
N ASN A 287 10.04 8.26 -20.53
CA ASN A 287 10.83 8.14 -21.76
C ASN A 287 9.96 7.77 -22.97
N ASP A 288 9.04 6.82 -22.84
CA ASP A 288 8.18 6.38 -23.95
C ASP A 288 7.23 7.49 -24.41
N THR A 289 6.76 8.34 -23.49
CA THR A 289 5.71 9.34 -23.78
C THR A 289 6.25 10.75 -23.98
N SER A 290 7.42 11.08 -23.43
CA SER A 290 7.84 12.47 -23.23
C SER A 290 9.33 12.70 -23.54
N PHE A 291 10.00 11.78 -24.25
CA PHE A 291 11.43 11.88 -24.59
C PHE A 291 11.83 13.25 -25.18
N PHE A 292 11.09 13.76 -26.16
CA PHE A 292 11.40 15.04 -26.82
C PHE A 292 11.10 16.28 -25.99
N TYR A 293 10.42 16.14 -24.86
CA TYR A 293 10.06 17.24 -23.95
C TYR A 293 11.04 17.36 -22.77
N GLN A 294 11.90 16.36 -22.54
CA GLN A 294 12.79 16.36 -21.40
C GLN A 294 13.95 17.34 -21.57
N HIS A 295 14.01 18.33 -20.70
CA HIS A 295 15.09 19.31 -20.57
C HIS A 295 16.22 18.85 -19.65
N ALA A 296 15.98 17.84 -18.81
CA ALA A 296 16.96 17.28 -17.89
C ALA A 296 16.69 15.78 -17.65
N PRO A 297 17.71 14.98 -17.31
CA PRO A 297 17.49 13.62 -16.83
C PRO A 297 16.55 13.59 -15.62
N VAL A 298 15.60 12.66 -15.61
CA VAL A 298 14.71 12.47 -14.46
C VAL A 298 15.49 12.04 -13.23
N GLU A 299 15.29 12.73 -12.11
CA GLU A 299 15.87 12.34 -10.83
C GLU A 299 14.93 11.42 -10.05
N ARG A 300 15.51 10.44 -9.35
CA ARG A 300 14.76 9.52 -8.48
C ARG A 300 15.26 9.69 -7.05
N VAL A 301 14.35 10.04 -6.15
CA VAL A 301 14.61 10.15 -4.71
C VAL A 301 13.98 8.95 -4.02
N THR A 302 14.82 7.99 -3.64
CA THR A 302 14.40 6.66 -3.19
C THR A 302 14.97 6.34 -1.80
N GLY A 303 14.51 5.25 -1.19
CA GLY A 303 15.30 4.56 -0.17
C GLY A 303 16.63 4.07 -0.75
N PHE A 304 17.60 3.76 0.11
CA PHE A 304 18.90 3.21 -0.32
C PHE A 304 18.79 1.71 -0.65
N ASP A 305 19.71 1.20 -1.47
CA ASP A 305 19.80 -0.23 -1.83
C ASP A 305 20.40 -1.07 -0.68
N VAL A 306 19.71 -1.03 0.45
CA VAL A 306 19.95 -1.83 1.65
C VAL A 306 18.60 -2.28 2.20
N PRO A 307 18.54 -3.39 2.97
CA PRO A 307 17.35 -3.70 3.77
C PRO A 307 16.94 -2.50 4.61
N VAL A 308 15.63 -2.30 4.81
CA VAL A 308 15.14 -1.18 5.63
C VAL A 308 15.79 -1.28 7.01
N PRO A 309 16.56 -0.26 7.43
CA PRO A 309 17.36 -0.39 8.64
C PRO A 309 16.48 -0.29 9.88
N PHE A 310 17.05 -0.71 11.00
CA PHE A 310 16.41 -0.58 12.30
C PHE A 310 16.16 0.90 12.66
N PHE A 311 15.23 1.15 13.58
CA PHE A 311 14.71 2.49 13.89
C PHE A 311 15.75 3.59 14.17
N ALA A 312 16.98 3.24 14.53
CA ALA A 312 18.07 4.18 14.77
C ALA A 312 18.57 4.88 13.50
N TYR A 313 18.42 4.25 12.33
CA TYR A 313 18.88 4.77 11.03
C TYR A 313 17.72 4.96 10.02
N GLU A 314 16.47 4.76 10.46
CA GLU A 314 15.28 4.87 9.61
C GLU A 314 15.11 6.30 9.03
N ASP A 315 15.41 7.33 9.83
CA ASP A 315 15.33 8.73 9.42
C ASP A 315 16.36 9.09 8.32
N ASP A 316 17.55 8.47 8.35
CA ASP A 316 18.59 8.66 7.33
C ASP A 316 18.25 7.91 6.03
N TYR A 317 17.63 6.74 6.15
CA TYR A 317 17.24 5.90 5.02
C TYR A 317 16.14 6.54 4.16
N LEU A 318 15.13 7.10 4.82
CA LEU A 318 13.93 7.60 4.16
C LEU A 318 14.20 8.84 3.30
N PRO A 319 13.48 9.01 2.17
CA PRO A 319 13.43 10.28 1.47
C PRO A 319 12.96 11.41 2.39
N THR A 320 13.69 12.52 2.38
CA THR A 320 13.36 13.72 3.16
C THR A 320 13.00 14.88 2.25
N PRO A 321 12.27 15.90 2.73
CA PRO A 321 11.95 17.09 1.93
C PRO A 321 13.21 17.75 1.36
N SER A 322 14.30 17.79 2.12
CA SER A 322 15.57 18.35 1.68
C SER A 322 16.22 17.54 0.55
N ARG A 323 16.11 16.20 0.55
CA ARG A 323 16.59 15.35 -0.56
C ARG A 323 15.77 15.58 -1.83
N VAL A 324 14.44 15.74 -1.69
CA VAL A 324 13.55 16.06 -2.82
C VAL A 324 13.84 17.45 -3.38
N LEU A 325 13.97 18.45 -2.51
CA LEU A 325 14.33 19.82 -2.91
C LEU A 325 15.67 19.85 -3.65
N HIS A 326 16.68 19.13 -3.15
CA HIS A 326 17.97 19.04 -3.82
C HIS A 326 17.86 18.42 -5.22
N ALA A 327 17.05 17.37 -5.39
CA ALA A 327 16.80 16.78 -6.70
C ALA A 327 16.09 17.76 -7.65
N MET A 328 15.13 18.54 -7.16
CA MET A 328 14.48 19.61 -7.93
C MET A 328 15.49 20.67 -8.38
N GLU A 329 16.34 21.15 -7.47
CA GLU A 329 17.40 22.11 -7.82
C GLU A 329 18.39 21.54 -8.84
N LYS A 330 18.67 20.23 -8.78
CA LYS A 330 19.57 19.56 -9.71
C LYS A 330 18.99 19.53 -11.13
N VAL A 331 17.72 19.13 -11.31
CA VAL A 331 17.09 19.13 -12.64
C VAL A 331 16.89 20.53 -13.21
N MET A 332 16.71 21.54 -12.34
CA MET A 332 16.59 22.94 -12.76
C MET A 332 17.92 23.55 -13.25
N ARG A 333 19.07 22.97 -12.87
CA ARG A 333 20.40 23.49 -13.21
C ARG A 333 21.11 22.75 -14.36
N PHE A 334 20.52 21.66 -14.88
CA PHE A 334 21.10 20.86 -15.96
C PHE A 334 21.24 21.66 -17.26
#